data_AF-A0A2T0PWM2-F1
#
_entry.id   AF-A0A2T0PWM2-F1
#
_cell.length_a   1.000
_cell.length_b   1.000
_cell.length_c   1.000
_cell.angle_alpha   90.00
_cell.angle_beta   90.00
_cell.angle_gamma   90.00
#
_symmetry.space_group_name_H-M   'P 1'
#
loop_
_entity.id
_entity.type
_entity.pdbx_description
1 polymer ?
#
loop_
_entity_poly.entity_id
_entity_poly.type
_entity_poly.pdbx_seq_one_letter_code
_entity_poly.pdbx_strand_id
1 'polypeptide(L)'
;MAHIPYSESLFKTLEDRPAYPLKAFDTLFAARAWVGALVRWYNHEHRHSAIRFVTPAQRHANLDQDILDRRVALYESARQRNPLRWKGRTRNWQRVDAVRLNPDSIDNQGVAPQRPNQERKAA
;
A
#
# COMPACT_ATOMS: atom_id res chain seq x y z
N MET A 1 -12.20 0.65 -15.43
CA MET A 1 -11.84 -0.70 -14.93
C MET A 1 -11.45 -0.57 -13.47
N ALA A 2 -12.21 -1.18 -12.55
CA ALA A 2 -11.94 -1.12 -11.12
C ALA A 2 -10.76 -2.05 -10.79
N HIS A 3 -9.60 -1.49 -10.51
CA HIS A 3 -8.48 -2.26 -9.93
C HIS A 3 -8.86 -2.66 -8.51
N ILE A 4 -9.13 -3.96 -8.31
CA ILE A 4 -9.35 -4.57 -7.00
C ILE A 4 -8.01 -4.53 -6.25
N PRO A 5 -7.95 -4.01 -5.01
CA PRO A 5 -6.74 -4.10 -4.21
C PRO A 5 -6.51 -5.55 -3.79
N TYR A 6 -5.64 -6.22 -4.55
CA TYR A 6 -4.80 -7.38 -4.24
C TYR A 6 -5.28 -8.35 -3.15
N SER A 7 -5.66 -9.54 -3.57
CA SER A 7 -5.94 -10.68 -2.67
C SER A 7 -4.75 -11.10 -1.81
N GLU A 8 -3.50 -10.84 -2.22
CA GLU A 8 -2.32 -11.26 -1.45
C GLU A 8 -2.01 -10.35 -0.25
N SER A 9 -2.17 -9.04 -0.41
CA SER A 9 -2.03 -8.11 0.72
C SER A 9 -3.15 -8.33 1.75
N LEU A 10 -4.32 -8.77 1.29
CA LEU A 10 -5.40 -9.24 2.16
C LEU A 10 -4.89 -10.40 3.04
N PHE A 11 -4.30 -11.47 2.50
CA PHE A 11 -3.81 -12.61 3.30
C PHE A 11 -2.78 -12.24 4.37
N LYS A 12 -1.78 -11.41 4.03
CA LYS A 12 -0.83 -10.93 5.05
C LYS A 12 -1.51 -10.11 6.14
N THR A 13 -2.42 -9.20 5.75
CA THR A 13 -3.21 -8.38 6.69
C THR A 13 -4.13 -9.23 7.58
N LEU A 14 -4.56 -10.39 7.08
CA LEU A 14 -5.37 -11.34 7.83
C LEU A 14 -4.58 -11.98 8.97
N GLU A 15 -3.39 -12.50 8.65
CA GLU A 15 -2.54 -13.21 9.60
C GLU A 15 -2.11 -12.31 10.77
N ASP A 16 -1.81 -11.05 10.49
CA ASP A 16 -1.32 -10.09 11.49
C ASP A 16 -2.46 -9.45 12.32
N ARG A 17 -3.74 -9.81 12.10
CA ARG A 17 -4.89 -9.19 12.77
C ARG A 17 -5.14 -9.81 14.15
N PRO A 18 -5.32 -9.01 15.22
CA PRO A 18 -5.63 -9.53 16.57
C PRO A 18 -6.90 -10.38 16.67
N ALA A 19 -7.89 -10.14 15.80
CA ALA A 19 -9.15 -10.90 15.75
C ALA A 19 -9.12 -12.05 14.73
N TYR A 20 -7.93 -12.47 14.28
CA TYR A 20 -7.77 -13.68 13.50
C TYR A 20 -8.13 -14.90 14.37
N PRO A 21 -8.95 -15.83 13.89
CA PRO A 21 -9.38 -16.99 14.66
C PRO A 21 -8.20 -17.92 14.87
N LEU A 22 -7.79 -18.10 16.13
CA LEU A 22 -6.73 -19.03 16.52
C LEU A 22 -7.19 -20.50 16.49
N LYS A 23 -8.51 -20.74 16.47
CA LYS A 23 -9.14 -22.06 16.38
C LYS A 23 -9.97 -22.16 15.11
N ALA A 24 -10.15 -23.37 14.61
CA ALA A 24 -11.05 -23.64 13.49
C ALA A 24 -12.50 -23.24 13.84
N PHE A 25 -13.29 -22.92 12.82
CA PHE A 25 -14.71 -22.63 13.00
C PHE A 25 -15.51 -23.93 13.21
N ASP A 26 -16.39 -23.94 14.19
CA ASP A 26 -17.24 -25.10 14.50
C ASP A 26 -18.33 -25.34 13.45
N THR A 27 -18.72 -24.29 12.71
CA THR A 27 -19.77 -24.37 11.69
C THR A 27 -19.45 -23.53 10.46
N LEU A 28 -20.02 -23.93 9.32
CA LEU A 28 -19.96 -23.14 8.08
C LEU A 28 -20.57 -21.74 8.26
N PHE A 29 -21.62 -21.63 9.09
CA PHE A 29 -22.24 -20.35 9.39
C PHE A 29 -21.28 -19.42 10.14
N ALA A 30 -20.59 -19.91 11.17
CA ALA A 30 -19.61 -19.14 11.91
C ALA A 30 -18.46 -18.65 11.00
N ALA A 31 -17.96 -19.52 10.12
CA ALA A 31 -16.95 -19.15 9.13
C ALA A 31 -17.43 -18.02 8.20
N ARG A 32 -18.64 -18.15 7.64
CA ARG A 32 -19.23 -17.14 6.74
C ARG A 32 -19.46 -15.80 7.45
N ALA A 33 -19.98 -15.83 8.68
CA ALA A 33 -20.22 -14.63 9.47
C ALA A 33 -18.92 -13.88 9.75
N TRP A 34 -17.87 -14.61 10.14
CA TRP A 34 -16.55 -14.03 10.40
C TRP A 34 -15.92 -13.44 9.12
N VAL A 35 -15.92 -14.18 8.01
CA VAL A 35 -15.41 -13.68 6.72
C VAL A 35 -16.21 -12.46 6.25
N GLY A 36 -17.52 -12.43 6.45
CA GLY A 36 -18.36 -11.27 6.13
C GLY A 36 -17.98 -10.04 6.95
N ALA A 37 -17.75 -10.19 8.25
CA ALA A 37 -17.29 -9.08 9.10
C ALA A 37 -15.90 -8.57 8.67
N LEU A 38 -15.01 -9.50 8.35
CA LEU A 38 -13.69 -9.18 7.85
C LEU A 38 -13.73 -8.38 6.54
N VAL A 39 -14.49 -8.82 5.54
CA VAL A 39 -14.60 -8.14 4.24
C VAL A 39 -15.15 -6.72 4.41
N ARG A 40 -16.16 -6.56 5.28
CA ARG A 40 -16.69 -5.22 5.60
C ARG A 40 -15.60 -4.33 6.20
N TRP A 41 -14.89 -4.82 7.21
CA TRP A 41 -13.81 -4.07 7.83
C TRP A 41 -12.70 -3.72 6.83
N TYR A 42 -12.25 -4.67 6.02
CA TYR A 42 -11.18 -4.48 5.04
C TYR A 42 -11.51 -3.38 4.02
N ASN A 43 -12.77 -3.36 3.56
CA ASN A 43 -13.23 -2.42 2.53
C ASN A 43 -13.60 -1.04 3.10
N HIS A 44 -14.10 -0.96 4.32
CA HIS A 44 -14.71 0.28 4.85
C HIS A 44 -13.93 0.92 6.00
N GLU A 45 -13.06 0.18 6.69
CA GLU A 45 -12.37 0.67 7.89
C GLU A 45 -10.85 0.59 7.74
N HIS A 46 -10.33 -0.49 7.17
CA HIS A 46 -8.89 -0.68 7.00
C HIS A 46 -8.32 0.30 5.98
N ARG A 47 -7.29 1.05 6.39
CA ARG A 47 -6.61 2.05 5.58
C ARG A 47 -5.32 1.49 5.02
N HIS A 48 -5.25 1.41 3.70
CA HIS A 48 -4.18 0.73 2.97
C HIS A 48 -3.03 1.67 2.65
N SER A 49 -1.83 1.34 3.10
CA SER A 49 -0.65 2.18 2.89
C SER A 49 -0.31 2.39 1.40
N ALA A 50 -0.50 1.35 0.57
CA ALA A 50 -0.25 1.37 -0.88
C ALA A 50 -1.11 2.40 -1.62
N ILE A 51 -2.32 2.66 -1.14
CA ILE A 51 -3.24 3.68 -1.67
C ILE A 51 -3.33 4.88 -0.73
N ARG A 52 -2.22 5.25 -0.07
CA ARG A 52 -2.12 6.47 0.75
C ARG A 52 -3.14 6.52 1.90
N PHE A 53 -3.39 5.39 2.55
CA PHE A 53 -4.25 5.26 3.74
C PHE A 53 -5.70 5.72 3.50
N VAL A 54 -6.24 5.49 2.30
CA VAL A 54 -7.70 5.49 2.08
C VAL A 54 -8.22 4.05 2.17
N THR A 55 -9.53 3.91 2.34
CA THR A 55 -10.15 2.58 2.31
C THR A 55 -10.46 2.18 0.87
N PRO A 56 -10.55 0.86 0.56
CA PRO A 56 -10.92 0.41 -0.77
C PRO A 56 -12.27 1.00 -1.22
N ALA A 57 -13.27 1.05 -0.33
CA ALA A 57 -14.57 1.63 -0.64
C ALA A 57 -14.47 3.13 -1.02
N GLN A 58 -13.65 3.91 -0.30
CA GLN A 58 -13.42 5.33 -0.63
C GLN A 58 -12.77 5.48 -2.01
N ARG A 59 -11.79 4.62 -2.33
CA ARG A 59 -11.13 4.62 -3.63
C ARG A 59 -12.09 4.24 -4.76
N HIS A 60 -12.91 3.20 -4.56
CA HIS A 60 -13.90 2.77 -5.54
C HIS A 60 -14.99 3.83 -5.77
N ALA A 61 -15.34 4.60 -4.74
CA ALA A 61 -16.25 5.73 -4.84
C ALA A 61 -15.59 7.01 -5.40
N ASN A 62 -14.31 6.98 -5.80
CA ASN A 62 -13.51 8.14 -6.25
C ASN A 62 -13.45 9.30 -5.25
N LEU A 63 -13.65 9.03 -3.95
CA LEU A 63 -13.57 10.03 -2.87
C LEU A 63 -12.13 10.27 -2.41
N ASP A 64 -11.20 9.48 -2.92
CA ASP A 64 -9.83 9.41 -2.42
C ASP A 64 -9.04 10.68 -2.71
N GLN A 65 -9.26 11.33 -3.86
CA GLN A 65 -8.60 12.59 -4.20
C GLN A 65 -8.90 13.68 -3.16
N ASP A 66 -10.19 13.93 -2.89
CA ASP A 66 -10.63 14.93 -1.90
C ASP A 66 -10.09 14.64 -0.49
N ILE A 67 -10.04 13.36 -0.10
CA ILE A 67 -9.50 12.95 1.20
C ILE A 67 -8.01 13.28 1.28
N LEU A 68 -7.26 13.01 0.21
CA LEU A 68 -5.84 13.23 0.14
C LEU A 68 -5.49 14.72 0.12
N ASP A 69 -6.25 15.54 -0.60
CA ASP A 69 -6.05 16.99 -0.64
C ASP A 69 -6.28 17.64 0.73
N ARG A 70 -7.32 17.20 1.45
CA ARG A 70 -7.55 17.63 2.84
C ARG A 70 -6.38 17.24 3.76
N ARG A 71 -5.77 16.08 3.55
CA ARG A 71 -4.59 15.64 4.33
C ARG A 71 -3.35 16.46 4.02
N VAL A 72 -3.14 16.86 2.77
CA VAL A 72 -2.06 17.79 2.39
C VAL A 72 -2.23 19.09 3.17
N ALA A 73 -3.41 19.72 3.08
CA ALA A 73 -3.67 20.99 3.78
C ALA A 73 -3.46 20.89 5.30
N LEU A 74 -3.96 19.81 5.92
CA LEU A 74 -3.78 19.56 7.35
C LEU A 74 -2.30 19.43 7.74
N TYR A 75 -1.54 18.66 6.96
CA TYR A 75 -0.12 18.43 7.23
C TYR A 75 0.71 19.70 7.05
N GLU A 76 0.40 20.52 6.04
CA GLU A 76 1.06 21.81 5.83
C GLU A 76 0.76 22.78 6.97
N SER A 77 -0.51 22.89 7.39
CA SER A 77 -0.88 23.70 8.56
C SER A 77 -0.20 23.22 9.85
N ALA A 78 -0.13 21.90 10.07
CA ALA A 78 0.56 21.34 11.24
C ALA A 78 2.07 21.59 11.21
N ARG A 79 2.68 21.59 10.01
CA ARG A 79 4.10 21.91 9.82
C ARG A 79 4.38 23.39 10.09
N GLN A 80 3.55 24.29 9.57
CA GLN A 80 3.68 25.73 9.82
C GLN A 80 3.57 26.07 11.31
N ARG A 81 2.66 25.41 12.04
CA ARG A 81 2.49 25.64 13.48
C ARG A 81 3.67 25.19 14.33
N ASN A 82 4.35 24.09 13.97
CA ASN A 82 5.45 23.54 14.75
C ASN A 82 6.61 23.06 13.85
N PRO A 83 7.38 23.98 13.23
CA PRO A 83 8.40 23.60 12.26
C PRO A 83 9.49 22.68 12.82
N LEU A 84 9.89 22.88 14.09
CA LEU A 84 10.93 22.09 14.76
C LEU A 84 10.59 20.59 14.90
N ARG A 85 9.30 20.23 14.86
CA ARG A 85 8.86 18.82 14.88
C ARG A 85 9.16 18.09 13.57
N TRP A 86 9.39 18.83 12.48
CA TRP A 86 9.52 18.28 11.13
C TRP A 86 10.98 18.36 10.66
N LYS A 87 11.62 17.21 10.51
CA LYS A 87 12.99 17.13 9.96
C LYS A 87 13.05 17.30 8.43
N GLY A 88 11.91 17.31 7.75
CA GLY A 88 11.86 17.35 6.29
C GLY A 88 10.45 17.55 5.75
N ARG A 89 10.22 17.05 4.52
CA ARG A 89 8.94 17.17 3.82
C ARG A 89 7.82 16.47 4.58
N THR A 90 6.59 16.97 4.39
CA THR A 90 5.37 16.31 4.85
C THR A 90 5.20 14.95 4.16
N ARG A 91 4.39 14.07 4.75
CA ARG A 91 4.09 12.76 4.16
C ARG A 91 3.52 12.93 2.76
N ASN A 92 3.99 12.13 1.80
CA ASN A 92 3.46 12.15 0.44
C ASN A 92 2.02 11.62 0.44
N TRP A 93 1.07 12.51 0.16
CA TRP A 93 -0.36 12.26 0.01
C TRP A 93 -0.83 12.31 -1.43
N GLN A 94 0.07 12.39 -2.42
CA GLN A 94 -0.32 12.34 -3.83
C GLN A 94 -1.02 11.02 -4.15
N ARG A 95 -2.14 11.13 -4.86
CA ARG A 95 -2.94 9.99 -5.33
C ARG A 95 -2.06 9.07 -6.15
N VAL A 96 -2.17 7.77 -5.88
CA VAL A 96 -1.52 6.73 -6.69
C VAL A 96 -2.52 6.28 -7.73
N ASP A 97 -2.19 6.38 -9.01
CA ASP A 97 -3.15 6.06 -10.08
C ASP A 97 -3.22 4.57 -10.39
N ALA A 98 -2.07 3.89 -10.40
CA ALA A 98 -1.97 2.47 -10.67
C ALA A 98 -0.96 1.77 -9.75
N VAL A 99 -1.25 0.51 -9.42
CA VAL A 99 -0.38 -0.40 -8.64
C VAL A 99 -0.40 -1.76 -9.36
N ARG A 100 0.76 -2.40 -9.60
CA ARG A 100 0.96 -3.58 -10.47
C ARG A 100 1.40 -4.85 -9.71
N LEU A 101 0.66 -5.97 -9.87
CA LEU A 101 0.67 -7.16 -8.97
C LEU A 101 1.95 -7.98 -9.04
N ASN A 102 2.59 -7.95 -10.19
CA ASN A 102 3.96 -8.36 -10.40
C ASN A 102 4.46 -7.41 -11.48
N PRO A 103 5.36 -6.46 -11.20
CA PRO A 103 6.00 -5.74 -12.29
C PRO A 103 6.85 -6.76 -13.04
N ASP A 104 6.54 -7.00 -14.32
CA ASP A 104 7.44 -7.76 -15.18
C ASP A 104 8.82 -7.11 -15.05
N SER A 105 9.82 -7.89 -14.64
CA SER A 105 11.19 -7.43 -14.46
C SER A 105 11.84 -7.17 -15.83
N ILE A 106 11.32 -6.19 -16.56
CA ILE A 106 11.80 -5.72 -17.86
C ILE A 106 11.86 -4.19 -17.91
N ASP A 107 12.27 -3.54 -16.82
CA ASP A 107 12.77 -2.16 -16.87
C ASP A 107 14.10 -2.04 -16.13
N ASN A 108 15.04 -2.92 -16.50
CA ASN A 108 16.46 -2.73 -16.24
C ASN A 108 17.22 -2.64 -17.57
N GLN A 109 16.77 -1.73 -18.45
CA GLN A 109 17.53 -1.28 -19.61
C GLN A 109 18.21 0.03 -19.22
N GLY A 110 19.40 -0.07 -18.62
CA GLY A 110 20.15 1.11 -18.21
C GLY A 110 21.49 0.79 -17.58
N VAL A 111 22.51 0.68 -18.44
CA VAL A 111 23.96 0.60 -18.14
C VAL A 111 24.49 -0.81 -17.87
N ALA A 112 24.90 -1.49 -18.94
CA ALA A 112 25.86 -2.58 -18.86
C ALA A 112 27.24 -2.03 -18.46
N PRO A 113 27.90 -2.58 -17.42
CA PRO A 113 29.27 -2.17 -17.11
C PRO A 113 30.24 -2.72 -18.16
N GLN A 114 30.97 -1.80 -18.79
CA GLN A 114 32.11 -2.11 -19.66
C GLN A 114 33.17 -2.84 -18.83
N ARG A 115 33.52 -4.06 -19.23
CA ARG A 115 34.60 -4.82 -18.58
C ARG A 115 35.95 -4.17 -18.94
N PRO A 116 36.83 -3.86 -17.97
CA PRO A 116 38.15 -3.36 -18.28
C PRO A 116 39.00 -4.42 -18.96
N ASN A 117 39.73 -3.94 -19.96
CA ASN A 117 40.71 -4.62 -20.80
C ASN A 117 41.69 -5.46 -19.95
N GLN A 118 41.77 -6.77 -20.15
CA GLN A 118 42.81 -7.59 -19.52
C GLN A 118 44.16 -7.25 -20.15
N GLU A 119 45.04 -6.69 -19.31
CA GLU A 119 46.42 -6.36 -19.62
C GLU A 119 47.19 -7.61 -20.05
N ARG A 120 47.96 -7.45 -21.13
CA ARG A 120 49.01 -8.36 -21.56
C ARG A 120 50.17 -8.33 -20.56
N LYS A 121 50.69 -9.50 -20.20
CA LYS A 121 52.10 -9.86 -19.84
C LYS A 121 52.06 -11.28 -19.27
N ALA A 122 53.01 -12.19 -19.39
CA ALA A 122 54.23 -12.46 -20.15
C ALA A 122 54.57 -13.92 -19.72
N ALA A 123 55.15 -14.81 -20.50
CA ALA A 123 56.57 -14.93 -20.86
C ALA A 123 56.74 -16.32 -21.48
#